data_AF-A0A0F9Q2J3-F1
#
_entry.id   AF-A0A0F9Q2J3-F1
#
_cell.length_a   1.000
_cell.length_b   1.000
_cell.length_c   1.000
_cell.angle_alpha   90.00
_cell.angle_beta   90.00
_cell.angle_gamma   90.00
#
_symmetry.space_group_name_H-M   'P 1'
#
loop_
_entity.id
_entity.type
_entity.pdbx_description
1 polymer ?
#
loop_
_entity_poly.entity_id
_entity_poly.type
_entity_poly.pdbx_seq_one_letter_code
_entity_poly.pdbx_strand_id
1 'polypeptide(L)'
;MAPETQLKNLIQSAPVVVFKSPVTEMDALRRALKARDIVFEEIELSMGDSDSRALFQELKQKTRYTFLPQVFVEGTFIGGGDAAIHSNALASPHKKTNLAAKKLIQLLGYAGVLPFVLFTLLAYVTELRDWAINANIAYGAVILTFIGAIDWGKKIEKPLTTFSMADGWSFIVSVLPSLVAWFALAAIISPVFSLALLIVGFISMLIYEKRQHRYAAYLYQTMRAHLTYLVSALLGLTLLASLISS
;
A
#
# COMPACT_ATOMS: atom_id res chain seq x y z
N MET A 1 32.50 19.55 -9.34
CA MET A 1 31.40 18.60 -9.62
C MET A 1 30.30 19.41 -10.27
N ALA A 2 29.77 19.02 -11.43
CA ALA A 2 28.91 19.92 -12.23
C ALA A 2 27.61 20.30 -11.48
N PRO A 3 27.27 21.60 -11.33
CA PRO A 3 26.10 22.07 -10.57
C PRO A 3 24.78 21.41 -10.97
N GLU A 4 24.64 21.10 -12.27
CA GLU A 4 23.43 20.51 -12.87
C GLU A 4 23.05 19.13 -12.29
N THR A 5 24.05 18.38 -11.81
CA THR A 5 23.82 17.07 -11.19
C THR A 5 23.31 17.23 -9.75
N GLN A 6 23.70 18.30 -9.06
CA GLN A 6 23.36 18.55 -7.67
C GLN A 6 21.90 19.00 -7.53
N LEU A 7 21.44 19.95 -8.35
CA LEU A 7 20.04 20.41 -8.29
C LEU A 7 19.07 19.26 -8.61
N LYS A 8 19.39 18.44 -9.61
CA LYS A 8 18.55 17.29 -9.98
C LYS A 8 18.43 16.28 -8.84
N ASN A 9 19.53 16.00 -8.13
CA ASN A 9 19.53 15.11 -6.96
C ASN A 9 18.72 15.71 -5.81
N LEU A 10 18.87 17.00 -5.54
CA LEU A 10 18.16 17.70 -4.47
C LEU A 10 16.65 17.81 -4.70
N ILE A 11 16.19 18.04 -5.93
CA ILE A 11 14.74 18.06 -6.20
C ILE A 11 14.12 16.65 -6.07
N GLN A 12 14.94 15.60 -6.19
CA GLN A 12 14.50 14.20 -6.10
C GLN A 12 14.71 13.58 -4.71
N SER A 13 15.24 14.33 -3.73
CA SER A 13 15.55 13.80 -2.40
C SER A 13 14.31 13.46 -1.58
N ALA A 14 13.19 14.18 -1.81
CA ALA A 14 11.91 13.95 -1.15
C ALA A 14 10.72 14.11 -2.13
N PRO A 15 9.53 13.56 -1.79
CA PRO A 15 8.31 13.77 -2.58
C PRO A 15 7.95 15.25 -2.73
N VAL A 16 8.20 16.04 -1.69
CA VAL A 16 8.06 17.49 -1.70
C VAL A 16 9.36 18.12 -1.22
N VAL A 17 9.94 19.00 -2.04
CA VAL A 17 11.18 19.72 -1.72
C VAL A 17 10.90 21.21 -1.78
N VAL A 18 11.29 21.93 -0.73
CA VAL A 18 11.12 23.38 -0.64
C VAL A 18 12.47 24.06 -0.54
N PHE A 19 12.81 24.85 -1.55
CA PHE A 19 13.96 25.75 -1.48
C PHE A 19 13.54 27.04 -0.79
N LYS A 20 14.25 27.44 0.27
CA LYS A 20 13.98 28.65 1.05
C LYS A 20 15.27 29.42 1.32
N SER A 21 15.16 30.69 1.65
CA SER A 21 16.26 31.45 2.29
C SER A 21 16.05 31.51 3.81
N PRO A 22 17.05 31.95 4.60
CA PRO A 22 16.89 32.13 6.05
C PRO A 22 15.75 33.09 6.42
N VAL A 23 15.44 34.04 5.54
CA VAL A 23 14.42 35.09 5.74
C VAL A 23 13.09 34.82 5.04
N THR A 24 12.95 33.67 4.37
CA THR A 24 11.72 33.32 3.66
C THR A 24 10.63 32.87 4.63
N GLU A 25 9.44 33.47 4.51
CA GLU A 25 8.27 33.07 5.29
C GLU A 25 7.80 31.67 4.90
N MET A 26 7.72 30.77 5.89
CA MET A 26 7.42 29.35 5.69
C MET A 26 6.26 28.85 6.54
N ASP A 27 5.73 29.65 7.46
CA ASP A 27 4.78 29.16 8.48
C ASP A 27 3.44 28.74 7.90
N ALA A 28 2.93 29.46 6.89
CA ALA A 28 1.73 29.06 6.16
C ALA A 28 1.93 27.75 5.40
N LEU A 29 3.05 27.63 4.67
CA LEU A 29 3.38 26.46 3.87
C LEU A 29 3.64 25.22 4.75
N ARG A 30 4.42 25.35 5.83
CA ARG A 30 4.66 24.28 6.81
C ARG A 30 3.36 23.81 7.44
N ARG A 31 2.47 24.72 7.84
CA ARG A 31 1.15 24.36 8.40
C ARG A 31 0.31 23.60 7.37
N ALA A 32 0.29 24.06 6.11
CA ALA A 32 -0.45 23.39 5.05
C ALA A 32 0.10 21.98 4.74
N LEU A 33 1.41 21.80 4.73
CA LEU A 33 2.07 20.50 4.49
C LEU A 33 1.82 19.54 5.68
N LYS A 34 1.97 20.02 6.91
CA LYS A 34 1.72 19.22 8.13
C LYS A 34 0.25 18.83 8.28
N ALA A 35 -0.68 19.74 7.98
CA ALA A 35 -2.13 19.45 8.03
C ALA A 35 -2.55 18.37 7.03
N ARG A 36 -1.75 18.15 5.98
CA ARG A 36 -1.98 17.13 4.93
C ARG A 36 -1.09 15.89 5.11
N ASP A 37 -0.37 15.77 6.22
CA ASP A 37 0.56 14.68 6.53
C ASP A 37 1.60 14.41 5.42
N ILE A 38 2.07 15.50 4.80
CA ILE A 38 3.03 15.42 3.70
C ILE A 38 4.44 15.44 4.26
N VAL A 39 5.25 14.42 3.91
CA VAL A 39 6.68 14.43 4.17
C VAL A 39 7.36 15.36 3.17
N PHE A 40 8.12 16.33 3.68
CA PHE A 40 8.85 17.31 2.86
C PHE A 40 10.24 17.58 3.40
N GLU A 41 11.14 18.00 2.51
CA GLU A 41 12.50 18.44 2.84
C GLU A 41 12.66 19.94 2.55
N GLU A 42 13.27 20.66 3.49
CA GLU A 42 13.61 22.07 3.31
C GLU A 42 15.09 22.22 3.02
N ILE A 43 15.40 22.82 1.87
CA ILE A 43 16.77 23.14 1.48
C ILE A 43 16.96 24.64 1.67
N GLU A 44 17.82 24.99 2.62
CA GLU A 44 18.14 26.38 2.89
C GLU A 44 19.28 26.88 1.98
N LEU A 45 19.01 27.98 1.27
CA LEU A 45 19.96 28.66 0.41
C LEU A 45 20.47 29.91 1.14
N SER A 46 21.68 29.81 1.68
CA SER A 46 22.34 30.94 2.33
C SER A 46 23.05 31.82 1.31
N MET A 47 22.85 33.13 1.40
CA MET A 47 23.49 34.11 0.51
C MET A 47 25.00 34.22 0.73
N GLY A 48 25.51 33.70 1.87
CA GLY A 48 26.94 33.67 2.18
C GLY A 48 27.71 32.58 1.43
N ASP A 49 27.03 31.55 0.95
CA ASP A 49 27.65 30.38 0.31
C ASP A 49 27.68 30.53 -1.22
N SER A 50 28.82 30.22 -1.84
CA SER A 50 28.96 30.26 -3.30
C SER A 50 28.12 29.19 -3.99
N ASP A 51 28.00 28.02 -3.36
CA ASP A 51 27.31 26.87 -3.95
C ASP A 51 25.78 27.08 -3.92
N SER A 52 25.25 27.60 -2.81
CA SER A 52 23.86 28.06 -2.68
C SER A 52 23.48 29.12 -3.72
N ARG A 53 24.40 30.04 -4.04
CA ARG A 53 24.19 31.07 -5.08
C ARG A 53 24.13 30.46 -6.48
N ALA A 54 25.02 29.52 -6.79
CA ALA A 54 24.98 28.78 -8.05
C ALA A 54 23.67 27.99 -8.20
N LEU A 55 23.26 27.27 -7.13
CA LEU A 55 22.01 26.51 -7.11
C LEU A 55 20.78 27.41 -7.31
N PHE A 56 20.77 28.59 -6.70
CA PHE A 56 19.67 29.54 -6.88
C PHE A 56 19.57 30.08 -8.31
N GLN A 57 20.70 30.34 -8.97
CA GLN A 57 20.70 30.75 -10.37
C GLN A 57 20.20 29.65 -11.29
N GLU A 58 20.59 28.40 -11.03
CA GLU A 58 20.11 27.24 -11.77
C GLU A 58 18.59 27.02 -11.58
N LEU A 59 18.10 27.16 -10.35
CA LEU A 59 16.67 27.15 -10.03
C LEU A 59 15.92 28.19 -10.86
N LYS A 60 16.40 29.44 -10.90
CA LYS A 60 15.79 30.52 -11.70
C LYS A 60 15.72 30.17 -13.19
N GLN A 61 16.79 29.62 -13.75
CA GLN A 61 16.81 29.23 -15.17
C GLN A 61 15.79 28.12 -15.45
N LYS A 62 15.69 27.14 -14.55
CA LYS A 62 14.82 25.97 -14.72
C LYS A 62 13.34 26.29 -14.53
N THR A 63 12.99 27.04 -13.49
CA THR A 63 11.60 27.33 -13.13
C THR A 63 11.07 28.59 -13.78
N ARG A 64 11.97 29.44 -14.30
CA ARG A 64 11.68 30.84 -14.71
C ARG A 64 11.08 31.66 -13.57
N TYR A 65 11.26 31.22 -12.32
CA TYR A 65 10.71 31.85 -11.14
C TYR A 65 11.83 32.44 -10.30
N THR A 66 11.69 33.71 -9.90
CA THR A 66 12.79 34.50 -9.32
C THR A 66 12.76 34.55 -7.80
N PHE A 67 11.62 34.21 -7.19
CA PHE A 67 11.38 34.37 -5.77
C PHE A 67 11.50 33.05 -5.01
N LEU A 68 11.80 33.14 -3.72
CA LEU A 68 11.71 32.02 -2.76
C LEU A 68 10.48 32.24 -1.87
N PRO A 69 9.82 31.17 -1.39
CA PRO A 69 10.23 29.78 -1.55
C PRO A 69 9.88 29.24 -2.93
N GLN A 70 10.63 28.25 -3.41
CA GLN A 70 10.27 27.46 -4.61
C GLN A 70 9.95 26.04 -4.19
N VAL A 71 8.72 25.62 -4.45
CA VAL A 71 8.22 24.31 -4.05
C VAL A 71 8.21 23.38 -5.26
N PHE A 72 8.76 22.20 -5.06
CA PHE A 72 8.76 21.11 -6.02
C PHE A 72 7.98 19.93 -5.45
N VAL A 73 7.18 19.30 -6.30
CA VAL A 73 6.49 18.04 -6.01
C VAL A 73 6.92 17.02 -7.05
N GLU A 74 7.52 15.93 -6.61
CA GLU A 74 8.02 14.82 -7.43
C GLU A 74 8.88 15.27 -8.64
N GLY A 75 9.80 16.20 -8.42
CA GLY A 75 10.65 16.73 -9.50
C GLY A 75 10.10 17.97 -10.22
N THR A 76 8.84 18.32 -10.01
CA THR A 76 8.13 19.33 -10.80
C THR A 76 7.92 20.59 -10.00
N PHE A 77 8.29 21.75 -10.55
CA PHE A 77 8.03 23.03 -9.92
C PHE A 77 6.52 23.32 -9.94
N ILE A 78 5.96 23.67 -8.78
CA ILE A 78 4.51 23.91 -8.63
C ILE A 78 4.18 25.36 -8.26
N GLY A 79 5.16 26.14 -7.85
CA GLY A 79 4.98 27.55 -7.48
C GLY A 79 5.77 27.96 -6.24
N GLY A 80 5.61 29.22 -5.84
CA GLY A 80 6.09 29.71 -4.54
C GLY A 80 5.01 29.72 -3.47
N GLY A 81 5.41 29.90 -2.21
CA GLY A 81 4.58 29.95 -0.98
C GLY A 81 3.09 29.66 -1.18
N ASP A 82 2.29 30.71 -1.34
CA ASP A 82 0.83 30.61 -1.52
C ASP A 82 0.39 29.87 -2.80
N ALA A 83 1.02 30.15 -3.93
CA ALA A 83 0.69 29.47 -5.19
C ALA A 83 0.90 27.95 -5.09
N ALA A 84 1.92 27.53 -4.35
CA ALA A 84 2.16 26.12 -4.06
C ALA A 84 1.04 25.54 -3.18
N ILE A 85 0.68 26.21 -2.08
CA ILE A 85 -0.37 25.78 -1.12
C ILE A 85 -1.72 25.49 -1.82
N HIS A 86 -2.08 26.34 -2.78
CA HIS A 86 -3.31 26.25 -3.57
C HIS A 86 -3.20 25.34 -4.80
N SER A 87 -2.01 24.80 -5.10
CA SER A 87 -1.85 23.89 -6.23
C SER A 87 -2.53 22.54 -5.99
N ASN A 88 -3.20 22.01 -7.01
CA ASN A 88 -3.74 20.65 -6.99
C ASN A 88 -2.64 19.58 -6.84
N ALA A 89 -1.38 19.91 -7.10
CA ALA A 89 -0.24 19.02 -6.92
C ALA A 89 0.07 18.75 -5.43
N LEU A 90 -0.06 19.75 -4.55
CA LEU A 90 0.03 19.55 -3.09
C LEU A 90 -1.23 18.93 -2.48
N ALA A 91 -2.34 18.89 -3.21
CA ALA A 91 -3.53 18.14 -2.78
C ALA A 91 -3.36 16.63 -2.98
N SER A 92 -2.34 16.19 -3.73
CA SER A 92 -2.06 14.77 -4.00
C SER A 92 -0.57 14.57 -4.35
N PRO A 93 0.35 14.66 -3.37
CA PRO A 93 1.81 14.60 -3.59
C PRO A 93 2.34 13.21 -4.02
N HIS A 94 1.48 12.25 -4.35
CA HIS A 94 1.83 10.87 -4.71
C HIS A 94 1.35 10.46 -6.11
N LYS A 95 1.19 11.41 -7.02
CA LYS A 95 0.54 11.15 -8.31
C LYS A 95 1.46 10.62 -9.42
N LYS A 96 2.76 10.40 -9.19
CA LYS A 96 3.53 9.42 -9.98
C LYS A 96 3.41 8.06 -9.32
N THR A 97 2.32 7.36 -9.67
CA THR A 97 2.26 5.91 -9.44
C THR A 97 3.46 5.28 -10.13
N ASN A 98 4.40 4.74 -9.34
CA ASN A 98 5.50 3.96 -9.88
C ASN A 98 4.88 2.76 -10.61
N LEU A 99 4.84 2.83 -11.95
CA LEU A 99 4.20 1.81 -12.79
C LEU A 99 4.85 0.44 -12.58
N ALA A 100 6.16 0.41 -12.32
CA ALA A 100 6.87 -0.81 -11.99
C ALA A 100 6.42 -1.38 -10.65
N ALA A 101 6.29 -0.54 -9.61
CA ALA A 101 5.77 -0.97 -8.30
C ALA A 101 4.31 -1.47 -8.41
N LYS A 102 3.45 -0.76 -9.16
CA LYS A 102 2.07 -1.19 -9.40
C LYS A 102 2.01 -2.54 -10.11
N LYS A 103 2.82 -2.73 -11.17
CA LYS A 103 2.92 -4.01 -11.90
C LYS A 103 3.45 -5.12 -11.00
N LEU A 104 4.46 -4.83 -10.17
CA LEU A 104 5.02 -5.79 -9.23
C LEU A 104 3.98 -6.25 -8.21
N ILE A 105 3.24 -5.31 -7.59
CA ILE A 105 2.17 -5.62 -6.64
C ILE A 105 1.10 -6.50 -7.29
N GLN A 106 0.69 -6.17 -8.52
CA GLN A 106 -0.30 -6.97 -9.25
C GLN A 106 0.26 -8.36 -9.57
N LEU A 107 1.49 -8.45 -10.08
CA LEU A 107 2.14 -9.71 -10.41
C LEU A 107 2.22 -10.62 -9.17
N LEU A 108 2.69 -10.10 -8.03
CA LEU A 108 2.79 -10.87 -6.79
C LEU A 108 1.41 -11.30 -6.27
N GLY A 109 0.40 -10.41 -6.36
CA GLY A 109 -0.97 -10.73 -5.96
C GLY A 109 -1.58 -11.88 -6.77
N TYR A 110 -1.42 -11.87 -8.09
CA TYR A 110 -1.91 -12.95 -8.96
C TYR A 110 -1.04 -14.20 -8.93
N ALA A 111 0.28 -14.08 -8.74
CA ALA A 111 1.16 -15.23 -8.54
C ALA A 111 0.76 -16.04 -7.30
N GLY A 112 0.24 -15.37 -6.27
CA GLY A 112 -0.32 -16.03 -5.08
C GLY A 112 -1.50 -16.97 -5.36
N VAL A 113 -2.16 -16.88 -6.51
CA VAL A 113 -3.26 -17.79 -6.91
C VAL A 113 -2.72 -19.12 -7.47
N LEU A 114 -1.50 -19.14 -8.01
CA LEU A 114 -0.96 -20.30 -8.71
C LEU A 114 -1.00 -21.60 -7.88
N PRO A 115 -0.66 -21.59 -6.57
CA PRO A 115 -0.75 -22.82 -5.78
C PRO A 115 -2.20 -23.29 -5.58
N PHE A 116 -3.19 -22.40 -5.46
CA PHE A 116 -4.59 -22.80 -5.43
C PHE A 116 -4.99 -23.52 -6.70
N VAL A 117 -4.62 -22.98 -7.88
CA VAL A 117 -4.91 -23.62 -9.17
C VAL A 117 -4.27 -25.00 -9.23
N LEU A 118 -2.98 -25.10 -8.88
CA LEU A 118 -2.25 -26.37 -8.88
C LEU A 118 -2.91 -27.40 -7.97
N PHE A 119 -3.15 -27.08 -6.71
CA PHE A 119 -3.73 -28.02 -5.75
C PHE A 119 -5.18 -28.37 -6.08
N THR A 120 -5.97 -27.43 -6.61
CA THR A 120 -7.31 -27.74 -7.09
C THR A 120 -7.30 -28.73 -8.25
N LEU A 121 -6.39 -28.59 -9.22
CA LEU A 121 -6.27 -29.55 -10.32
C LEU A 121 -5.82 -30.94 -9.82
N LEU A 122 -4.83 -30.97 -8.93
CA LEU A 122 -4.34 -32.21 -8.32
C LEU A 122 -5.39 -32.90 -7.43
N ALA A 123 -6.33 -32.15 -6.85
CA ALA A 123 -7.43 -32.72 -6.08
C ALA A 123 -8.34 -33.63 -6.93
N TYR A 124 -8.32 -33.52 -8.26
CA TYR A 124 -9.07 -34.42 -9.15
C TYR A 124 -8.26 -35.65 -9.61
N VAL A 125 -6.98 -35.74 -9.24
CA VAL A 125 -6.14 -36.92 -9.48
C VAL A 125 -6.28 -37.85 -8.28
N THR A 126 -6.84 -39.05 -8.49
CA THR A 126 -7.20 -39.99 -7.40
C THR A 126 -6.06 -40.23 -6.40
N GLU A 127 -4.85 -40.51 -6.89
CA GLU A 127 -3.68 -40.81 -6.04
C GLU A 127 -3.15 -39.61 -5.25
N LEU A 128 -3.45 -38.39 -5.70
CA LEU A 128 -2.93 -37.14 -5.10
C LEU A 128 -4.01 -36.35 -4.37
N ARG A 129 -5.26 -36.81 -4.39
CA ARG A 129 -6.45 -36.07 -3.96
C ARG A 129 -6.33 -35.55 -2.54
N ASP A 130 -6.13 -36.43 -1.57
CA ASP A 130 -6.13 -36.07 -0.15
C ASP A 130 -4.96 -35.16 0.21
N TRP A 131 -3.78 -35.44 -0.35
CA TRP A 131 -2.61 -34.60 -0.20
C TRP A 131 -2.86 -33.20 -0.77
N ALA A 132 -3.42 -33.11 -1.98
CA ALA A 132 -3.69 -31.85 -2.66
C ALA A 132 -4.76 -31.03 -1.93
N ILE A 133 -5.82 -31.66 -1.43
CA ILE A 133 -6.86 -31.00 -0.62
C ILE A 133 -6.23 -30.42 0.65
N ASN A 134 -5.44 -31.21 1.39
CA ASN A 134 -4.78 -30.75 2.62
C ASN A 134 -3.76 -29.64 2.34
N ALA A 135 -2.99 -29.75 1.25
CA ALA A 135 -2.08 -28.71 0.81
C ALA A 135 -2.82 -27.41 0.46
N ASN A 136 -3.99 -27.52 -0.17
CA ASN A 136 -4.82 -26.36 -0.51
C ASN A 136 -5.41 -25.68 0.74
N ILE A 137 -5.87 -26.46 1.72
CA ILE A 137 -6.33 -25.95 3.01
C ILE A 137 -5.19 -25.24 3.74
N ALA A 138 -4.00 -25.86 3.82
CA ALA A 138 -2.82 -25.27 4.45
C ALA A 138 -2.41 -23.96 3.79
N TYR A 139 -2.35 -23.93 2.45
CA TYR A 139 -2.03 -22.72 1.73
C TYR A 139 -3.10 -21.63 1.90
N GLY A 140 -4.38 -22.00 1.86
CA GLY A 140 -5.51 -21.12 2.14
C GLY A 140 -5.43 -20.46 3.52
N ALA A 141 -5.09 -21.23 4.55
CA ALA A 141 -4.89 -20.75 5.91
C ALA A 141 -3.73 -19.73 6.01
N VAL A 142 -2.61 -19.99 5.34
CA VAL A 142 -1.46 -19.06 5.28
C VAL A 142 -1.86 -17.73 4.62
N ILE A 143 -2.53 -17.79 3.47
CA ILE A 143 -2.95 -16.57 2.75
C ILE A 143 -3.99 -15.79 3.56
N LEU A 144 -4.98 -16.47 4.18
CA LEU A 144 -5.98 -15.81 5.01
C LEU A 144 -5.34 -15.08 6.20
N THR A 145 -4.33 -15.69 6.84
CA THR A 145 -3.56 -15.05 7.92
C THR A 145 -2.77 -13.84 7.43
N PHE A 146 -2.09 -13.96 6.29
CA PHE A 146 -1.35 -12.85 5.67
C PHE A 146 -2.27 -11.64 5.40
N ILE A 147 -3.50 -11.89 4.95
CA ILE A 147 -4.50 -10.84 4.73
C ILE A 147 -4.84 -10.08 6.01
N GLY A 148 -5.03 -10.79 7.12
CA GLY A 148 -5.28 -10.15 8.43
C GLY A 148 -4.14 -9.25 8.87
N ALA A 149 -2.89 -9.68 8.65
CA ALA A 149 -1.70 -8.94 9.09
C ALA A 149 -1.51 -7.58 8.39
N ILE A 150 -2.06 -7.37 7.18
CA ILE A 150 -1.93 -6.10 6.44
C ILE A 150 -2.45 -4.90 7.24
N ASP A 151 -3.53 -5.11 8.00
CA ASP A 151 -4.18 -4.04 8.75
C ASP A 151 -3.42 -3.63 10.01
N TRP A 152 -2.58 -4.51 10.57
CA TRP A 152 -1.62 -4.16 11.62
C TRP A 152 -0.53 -3.25 11.05
N GLY A 153 0.05 -3.63 9.91
CA GLY A 153 1.14 -2.87 9.27
C GLY A 153 0.78 -1.41 9.04
N LYS A 154 -0.42 -1.14 8.49
CA LYS A 154 -0.90 0.22 8.24
C LYS A 154 -1.14 1.06 9.50
N LYS A 155 -1.54 0.41 10.61
CA LYS A 155 -1.97 1.13 11.83
C LYS A 155 -0.82 1.40 12.79
N ILE A 156 0.25 0.60 12.74
CA ILE A 156 1.46 0.81 13.54
C ILE A 156 2.20 2.11 13.15
N GLU A 157 2.03 2.57 11.91
CA GLU A 157 2.61 3.84 11.46
C GLU A 157 1.99 5.08 12.16
N LYS A 158 0.80 4.94 12.79
CA LYS A 158 0.16 6.05 13.49
C LYS A 158 0.85 6.35 14.84
N PRO A 159 1.09 7.62 15.18
CA PRO A 159 1.55 8.00 16.52
C PRO A 159 0.58 7.54 17.60
N LEU A 160 1.10 6.97 18.70
CA LEU A 160 0.29 6.44 19.81
C LEU A 160 -0.63 7.50 20.44
N THR A 161 -0.26 8.78 20.35
CA THR A 161 -1.06 9.91 20.85
C THR A 161 -2.35 10.15 20.05
N THR A 162 -2.44 9.60 18.84
CA THR A 162 -3.62 9.73 17.94
C THR A 162 -4.48 8.47 17.92
N PHE A 163 -4.16 7.48 18.75
CA PHE A 163 -4.79 6.17 18.73
C PHE A 163 -6.20 6.23 19.31
N SER A 164 -7.19 5.74 18.56
CA SER A 164 -8.60 5.71 18.96
C SER A 164 -9.08 4.30 19.32
N MET A 165 -10.22 4.19 20.00
CA MET A 165 -10.88 2.89 20.25
C MET A 165 -11.25 2.14 18.95
N ALA A 166 -11.56 2.88 17.88
CA ALA A 166 -11.83 2.30 16.57
C ALA A 166 -10.57 1.66 15.93
N ASP A 167 -9.40 2.22 16.19
CA ASP A 167 -8.12 1.62 15.78
C ASP A 167 -7.92 0.29 16.53
N GLY A 168 -8.16 0.26 17.85
CA GLY A 168 -8.11 -0.93 18.68
C GLY A 168 -9.00 -2.08 18.18
N TRP A 169 -10.26 -1.79 17.83
CA TRP A 169 -11.17 -2.78 17.26
C TRP A 169 -10.63 -3.41 15.97
N SER A 170 -9.94 -2.61 15.15
CA SER A 170 -9.40 -3.10 13.90
C SER A 170 -8.21 -4.05 14.10
N PHE A 171 -7.43 -3.90 15.17
CA PHE A 171 -6.40 -4.88 15.54
C PHE A 171 -7.01 -6.23 15.91
N ILE A 172 -8.12 -6.22 16.65
CA ILE A 172 -8.86 -7.45 17.00
C ILE A 172 -9.35 -8.14 15.74
N VAL A 173 -10.00 -7.41 14.84
CA VAL A 173 -10.51 -7.97 13.58
C VAL A 173 -9.38 -8.55 12.72
N SER A 174 -8.18 -7.97 12.78
CA SER A 174 -7.02 -8.44 12.02
C SER A 174 -6.45 -9.78 12.55
N VAL A 175 -6.77 -10.16 13.78
CA VAL A 175 -6.39 -11.46 14.37
C VAL A 175 -7.42 -12.55 14.05
N LEU A 176 -8.69 -12.20 13.79
CA LEU A 176 -9.72 -13.17 13.46
C LEU A 176 -9.35 -14.11 12.29
N PRO A 177 -8.73 -13.65 11.18
CA PRO A 177 -8.30 -14.50 10.09
C PRO A 177 -7.33 -15.60 10.49
N SER A 178 -6.38 -15.32 11.39
CA SER A 178 -5.42 -16.33 11.84
C SER A 178 -6.06 -17.37 12.75
N LEU A 179 -7.04 -16.96 13.58
CA LEU A 179 -7.86 -17.89 14.36
C LEU A 179 -8.73 -18.78 13.47
N VAL A 180 -9.40 -18.19 12.47
CA VAL A 180 -10.20 -18.92 11.48
C VAL A 180 -9.33 -19.91 10.71
N ALA A 181 -8.15 -19.46 10.25
CA ALA A 181 -7.16 -20.30 9.58
C ALA A 181 -6.67 -21.45 10.47
N TRP A 182 -6.38 -21.18 11.74
CA TRP A 182 -6.02 -22.21 12.71
C TRP A 182 -7.14 -23.21 12.91
N PHE A 183 -8.39 -22.77 13.08
CA PHE A 183 -9.54 -23.69 13.15
C PHE A 183 -9.73 -24.50 11.87
N ALA A 184 -9.49 -23.92 10.69
CA ALA A 184 -9.56 -24.65 9.42
C ALA A 184 -8.49 -25.75 9.32
N LEU A 185 -7.30 -25.54 9.89
CA LEU A 185 -6.24 -26.55 9.95
C LEU A 185 -6.43 -27.56 11.07
N ALA A 186 -6.89 -27.09 12.23
CA ALA A 186 -7.15 -27.91 13.41
C ALA A 186 -8.43 -28.75 13.28
N ALA A 187 -9.28 -28.45 12.30
CA ALA A 187 -10.47 -29.23 11.99
C ALA A 187 -10.08 -30.61 11.46
N ILE A 188 -9.83 -31.55 12.39
CA ILE A 188 -9.64 -32.98 12.14
C ILE A 188 -10.96 -33.64 11.64
N ILE A 189 -12.06 -32.90 11.62
CA ILE A 189 -13.42 -33.42 11.47
C ILE A 189 -13.81 -33.65 10.01
N SER A 190 -13.46 -32.75 9.07
CA SER A 190 -13.79 -32.91 7.64
C SER A 190 -13.12 -31.86 6.74
N PRO A 191 -12.53 -32.25 5.59
CA PRO A 191 -12.03 -31.30 4.59
C PRO A 191 -13.10 -30.33 4.06
N VAL A 192 -14.36 -30.76 4.02
CA VAL A 192 -15.50 -29.93 3.59
C VAL A 192 -15.66 -28.73 4.53
N PHE A 193 -15.58 -28.96 5.83
CA PHE A 193 -15.69 -27.91 6.83
C PHE A 193 -14.54 -26.91 6.73
N SER A 194 -13.31 -27.39 6.61
CA SER A 194 -12.12 -26.54 6.47
C SER A 194 -12.20 -25.64 5.23
N LEU A 195 -12.59 -26.20 4.08
CA LEU A 195 -12.72 -25.45 2.83
C LEU A 195 -13.86 -24.43 2.90
N ALA A 196 -15.02 -24.81 3.45
CA ALA A 196 -16.15 -23.89 3.63
C ALA A 196 -15.79 -22.73 4.59
N LEU A 197 -15.11 -23.04 5.69
CA LEU A 197 -14.67 -22.05 6.67
C LEU A 197 -13.68 -21.05 6.06
N LEU A 198 -12.73 -21.51 5.24
CA LEU A 198 -11.80 -20.64 4.52
C LEU A 198 -12.51 -19.73 3.51
N ILE A 199 -13.48 -20.26 2.74
CA ILE A 199 -14.30 -19.46 1.81
C ILE A 199 -15.02 -18.33 2.56
N VAL A 200 -15.69 -18.66 3.66
CA VAL A 200 -16.37 -17.68 4.51
C VAL A 200 -15.37 -16.65 5.08
N GLY A 201 -14.19 -17.10 5.51
CA GLY A 201 -13.13 -16.24 6.01
C GLY A 201 -12.65 -15.21 4.97
N PHE A 202 -12.36 -15.66 3.74
CA PHE A 202 -11.94 -14.77 2.66
C PHE A 202 -13.02 -13.75 2.26
N ILE A 203 -14.28 -14.18 2.16
CA ILE A 203 -15.41 -13.29 1.83
C ILE A 203 -15.64 -12.28 2.96
N SER A 204 -15.60 -12.73 4.22
CA SER A 204 -15.77 -11.86 5.39
C SER A 204 -14.70 -10.78 5.44
N MET A 205 -13.44 -11.13 5.15
CA MET A 205 -12.35 -10.16 5.07
C MET A 205 -12.52 -9.16 3.92
N LEU A 206 -13.00 -9.59 2.75
CA LEU A 206 -13.29 -8.67 1.65
C LEU A 206 -14.40 -7.66 2.03
N ILE A 207 -15.44 -8.12 2.74
CA ILE A 207 -16.52 -7.25 3.22
C ILE A 207 -15.99 -6.26 4.26
N TYR A 208 -15.17 -6.74 5.21
CA TYR A 208 -14.54 -5.89 6.21
C TYR A 208 -13.64 -4.82 5.57
N GLU A 209 -12.77 -5.22 4.63
CA GLU A 209 -11.88 -4.31 3.91
C GLU A 209 -12.68 -3.22 3.17
N LYS A 210 -13.76 -3.58 2.46
CA LYS A 210 -14.62 -2.61 1.76
C LYS A 210 -15.31 -1.62 2.71
N ARG A 211 -15.67 -2.04 3.92
CA ARG A 211 -16.33 -1.18 4.91
C ARG A 211 -15.35 -0.21 5.57
N GLN A 212 -14.16 -0.69 5.96
CA GLN A 212 -13.18 0.12 6.67
C GLN A 212 -12.35 1.00 5.75
N HIS A 213 -11.93 0.47 4.60
CA HIS A 213 -11.01 1.13 3.70
C HIS A 213 -11.73 1.82 2.56
N ARG A 214 -12.86 2.49 2.83
CA ARG A 214 -13.72 3.13 1.80
C ARG A 214 -12.97 4.11 0.89
N TYR A 215 -11.83 4.63 1.35
CA TYR A 215 -10.94 5.55 0.62
C TYR A 215 -9.62 4.92 0.14
N ALA A 216 -9.39 3.61 0.34
CA ALA A 216 -8.22 2.95 -0.24
C ALA A 216 -8.27 3.03 -1.77
N ALA A 217 -7.08 3.07 -2.40
CA ALA A 217 -6.94 3.15 -3.85
C ALA A 217 -7.87 2.13 -4.54
N TYR A 218 -8.79 2.64 -5.35
CA TYR A 218 -9.79 1.85 -6.10
C TYR A 218 -9.20 0.58 -6.74
N LEU A 219 -7.99 0.71 -7.30
CA LEU A 219 -7.23 -0.38 -7.93
C LEU A 219 -6.92 -1.54 -6.97
N TYR A 220 -6.58 -1.26 -5.71
CA TYR A 220 -6.33 -2.28 -4.70
C TYR A 220 -7.62 -3.03 -4.36
N GLN A 221 -8.73 -2.30 -4.15
CA GLN A 221 -10.01 -2.93 -3.81
C GLN A 221 -10.54 -3.83 -4.93
N THR A 222 -10.44 -3.39 -6.19
CA THR A 222 -10.86 -4.19 -7.34
C THR A 222 -10.00 -5.45 -7.48
N MET A 223 -8.68 -5.32 -7.34
CA MET A 223 -7.76 -6.47 -7.38
C MET A 223 -8.09 -7.47 -6.26
N ARG A 224 -8.31 -7.00 -5.03
CA ARG A 224 -8.67 -7.85 -3.90
C ARG A 224 -9.96 -8.61 -4.14
N ALA A 225 -10.99 -7.93 -4.65
CA ALA A 225 -12.24 -8.59 -4.99
C ALA A 225 -12.04 -9.71 -6.02
N HIS A 226 -11.30 -9.46 -7.10
CA HIS A 226 -11.01 -10.48 -8.12
C HIS A 226 -10.28 -11.69 -7.52
N LEU A 227 -9.22 -11.46 -6.74
CA LEU A 227 -8.45 -12.53 -6.09
C LEU A 227 -9.32 -13.34 -5.12
N THR A 228 -10.13 -12.68 -4.28
CA THR A 228 -11.02 -13.37 -3.34
C THR A 228 -12.05 -14.23 -4.05
N TYR A 229 -12.68 -13.74 -5.12
CA TYR A 229 -13.65 -14.55 -5.87
C TYR A 229 -12.99 -15.75 -6.55
N LEU A 230 -11.81 -15.54 -7.16
CA LEU A 230 -11.06 -16.61 -7.82
C LEU A 230 -10.63 -17.70 -6.83
N VAL A 231 -10.04 -17.30 -5.69
CA VAL A 231 -9.64 -18.22 -4.63
C VAL A 231 -10.86 -18.95 -4.05
N SER A 232 -11.95 -18.24 -3.77
CA SER A 232 -13.18 -18.87 -3.25
C SER A 232 -13.77 -19.88 -4.23
N ALA A 233 -13.74 -19.60 -5.54
CA ALA A 233 -14.18 -20.54 -6.56
C ALA A 233 -13.28 -21.79 -6.62
N LEU A 234 -11.95 -21.62 -6.56
CA LEU A 234 -10.99 -22.73 -6.54
C LEU A 234 -11.13 -23.60 -5.28
N LEU A 235 -11.33 -22.98 -4.12
CA LEU A 235 -11.65 -23.70 -2.88
C LEU A 235 -12.99 -24.44 -2.99
N GLY A 236 -13.99 -23.84 -3.64
CA GLY A 236 -15.27 -24.48 -3.93
C GLY A 236 -15.15 -25.70 -4.84
N LEU A 237 -14.32 -25.63 -5.89
CA LEU A 237 -14.01 -26.78 -6.74
C LEU A 237 -13.28 -27.88 -5.96
N THR A 238 -12.33 -27.50 -5.10
CA THR A 238 -11.62 -28.44 -4.22
C THR A 238 -12.58 -29.11 -3.23
N LEU A 239 -13.60 -28.39 -2.77
CA LEU A 239 -14.67 -28.92 -1.93
C LEU A 239 -15.52 -29.93 -2.69
N LEU A 240 -15.87 -29.65 -3.95
CA LEU A 240 -16.54 -30.66 -4.78
C LEU A 240 -15.67 -31.91 -4.97
N ALA A 241 -14.36 -31.74 -5.15
CA ALA A 241 -13.42 -32.86 -5.27
C ALA A 241 -13.35 -33.72 -3.99
N SER A 242 -13.49 -33.13 -2.81
CA SER A 242 -13.50 -33.88 -1.54
C SER A 242 -14.80 -34.65 -1.29
N LEU A 243 -15.91 -34.24 -1.90
CA LEU A 243 -17.19 -34.96 -1.84
C LEU A 243 -17.19 -36.22 -2.72
N ILE A 244 -16.36 -36.29 -3.75
CA ILE A 244 -16.27 -37.46 -4.66
C ILE A 244 -15.62 -38.67 -3.95
N SER A 245 -14.77 -38.42 -2.95
CA SER A 245 -14.08 -39.46 -2.17
C SER A 245 -14.83 -39.90 -0.91
N SER A 246 -16.03 -39.34 -0.65
CA SER A 246 -16.86 -39.65 0.53
C SER A 246 -17.93 -40.70 0.23
#